data_AF-A0A349HB40-F1
#
_entry.id   AF-A0A349HB40-F1
#
_cell.length_a   1.000
_cell.length_b   1.000
_cell.length_c   1.000
_cell.angle_alpha   90.00
_cell.angle_beta   90.00
_cell.angle_gamma   90.00
#
_symmetry.space_group_name_H-M   'P 1'
#
loop_
_entity.id
_entity.type
_entity.pdbx_description
1 polymer ?
#
loop_
_entity_poly.entity_id
_entity_poly.type
_entity_poly.pdbx_seq_one_letter_code
_entity_poly.pdbx_strand_id
1 'polypeptide(L)'
;MNTVFLHLERLRRHYEVAVRTYDQVSLLDLSHALRVWTELKKPLQSLAPKFSNAIAFKTGVPAKKVLKAARGHNYVFCYLPGGVITYASKGHLASGPGMGESDGDFTLGIAVKPTASQIELGKFALVSTSFDQPLIKALDSVAVTRCTFMQWMGAEAVRVAFQNPKEKGQYETVAISREMVIKRVANTLDGSHPSAAGGSDVDNTFDAPIHHLLQYQVGGVPLPYFILLKIAQDILEVSQRLLVLNGKAT
;
A
#
# COMPACT_ATOMS: atom_id res chain seq x y z
N MET A 1 29.74 -3.77 9.45
CA MET A 1 28.65 -4.20 8.54
C MET A 1 27.95 -2.93 8.07
N ASN A 2 27.80 -2.67 6.78
CA ASN A 2 27.18 -1.42 6.29
C ASN A 2 25.71 -1.38 6.76
N THR A 3 25.33 -0.31 7.48
CA THR A 3 24.04 -0.11 8.16
C THR A 3 22.84 -0.39 7.26
N VAL A 4 22.96 -0.14 5.95
CA VAL A 4 21.90 -0.43 4.97
C VAL A 4 21.62 -1.94 4.87
N PHE A 5 22.63 -2.80 4.89
CA PHE A 5 22.43 -4.25 4.82
C PHE A 5 21.80 -4.80 6.10
N LEU A 6 22.14 -4.22 7.26
CA LEU A 6 21.49 -4.58 8.52
C LEU A 6 19.98 -4.29 8.46
N HIS A 7 19.59 -3.13 7.94
CA HIS A 7 18.18 -2.77 7.78
C HIS A 7 17.48 -3.58 6.67
N LEU A 8 18.19 -4.01 5.64
CA LEU A 8 17.67 -4.93 4.63
C LEU A 8 17.39 -6.31 5.20
N GLU A 9 18.32 -6.87 5.97
CA GLU A 9 18.10 -8.16 6.63
C GLU A 9 17.01 -8.07 7.71
N ARG A 10 16.93 -6.96 8.43
CA ARG A 10 15.79 -6.70 9.34
C ARG A 10 14.46 -6.68 8.58
N LEU A 11 14.37 -5.95 7.47
CA LEU A 11 13.16 -5.90 6.65
C LEU A 11 12.79 -7.28 6.11
N ARG A 12 13.77 -8.03 5.59
CA ARG A 12 13.59 -9.40 5.09
C ARG A 12 12.95 -10.30 6.14
N ARG A 13 13.52 -10.32 7.36
CA ARG A 13 13.00 -11.14 8.47
C ARG A 13 11.57 -10.77 8.84
N HIS A 14 11.25 -9.49 8.99
CA HIS A 14 9.89 -9.07 9.32
C HIS A 14 8.90 -9.36 8.18
N TYR A 15 9.31 -9.21 6.93
CA TYR A 15 8.49 -9.56 5.78
C TYR A 15 8.18 -11.06 5.73
N GLU A 16 9.20 -11.91 5.89
CA GLU A 16 9.04 -13.37 5.90
C GLU A 16 8.12 -13.85 7.02
N VAL A 17 8.26 -13.28 8.23
CA VAL A 17 7.37 -13.56 9.36
C VAL A 17 5.95 -13.10 9.03
N ALA A 18 5.75 -11.85 8.62
CA ALA A 18 4.43 -11.29 8.33
C ALA A 18 3.69 -12.03 7.21
N VAL A 19 4.40 -12.44 6.16
CA VAL A 19 3.87 -13.26 5.08
C VAL A 19 3.47 -14.63 5.62
N ARG A 20 4.30 -15.28 6.44
CA ARG A 20 4.02 -16.62 6.98
C ARG A 20 2.87 -16.67 8.01
N THR A 21 2.85 -15.73 8.95
CA THR A 21 1.89 -15.73 10.06
C THR A 21 0.61 -14.99 9.70
N TYR A 22 0.72 -13.93 8.89
CA TYR A 22 -0.39 -13.15 8.36
C TYR A 22 -1.29 -12.53 9.45
N ASP A 23 -0.71 -12.29 10.63
CA ASP A 23 -1.39 -11.71 11.78
C ASP A 23 -1.05 -10.22 11.96
N GLN A 24 -1.90 -9.50 12.68
CA GLN A 24 -1.77 -8.06 12.86
C GLN A 24 -0.49 -7.64 13.60
N VAL A 25 0.02 -8.44 14.54
CA VAL A 25 1.23 -8.12 15.31
C VAL A 25 2.43 -8.15 14.39
N SER A 26 2.58 -9.23 13.63
CA SER A 26 3.68 -9.35 12.66
C SER A 26 3.63 -8.29 11.56
N LEU A 27 2.43 -7.87 11.14
CA LEU A 27 2.24 -6.78 10.17
C LEU A 27 2.55 -5.40 10.76
N LEU A 28 2.28 -5.18 12.06
CA LEU A 28 2.68 -3.97 12.77
C LEU A 28 4.21 -3.91 12.91
N ASP A 29 4.85 -5.02 13.28
CA ASP A 29 6.32 -5.12 13.32
C ASP A 29 6.96 -4.80 11.96
N LEU A 30 6.34 -5.27 10.87
CA LEU A 30 6.77 -4.92 9.51
C LEU A 30 6.67 -3.40 9.24
N SER A 31 5.62 -2.73 9.73
CA SER A 31 5.48 -1.28 9.60
C SER A 31 6.62 -0.52 10.28
N HIS A 32 7.06 -0.96 11.46
CA HIS A 32 8.18 -0.36 12.18
C HIS A 32 9.51 -0.61 11.45
N ALA A 33 9.70 -1.80 10.86
CA ALA A 33 10.86 -2.07 10.02
C ALA A 33 10.89 -1.16 8.78
N LEU A 34 9.73 -0.94 8.14
CA LEU A 34 9.59 -0.05 6.99
C LEU A 34 9.77 1.43 7.34
N ARG A 35 9.45 1.86 8.56
CA ARG A 35 9.65 3.25 9.00
C ARG A 35 11.11 3.68 8.86
N VAL A 36 12.05 2.79 9.19
CA VAL A 36 13.48 3.05 8.99
C VAL A 36 13.81 3.34 7.52
N TRP A 37 13.17 2.63 6.57
CA TRP A 37 13.37 2.88 5.14
C TRP A 37 12.86 4.25 4.69
N THR A 38 11.84 4.80 5.36
CA THR A 38 11.39 6.19 5.12
C THR A 38 12.45 7.20 5.54
N GLU A 39 13.20 6.92 6.61
CA GLU A 39 14.25 7.78 7.14
C GLU A 39 15.55 7.64 6.32
N LEU A 40 15.82 6.44 5.82
CA LEU A 40 16.98 6.15 4.98
C LEU A 40 16.90 6.73 3.56
N LYS A 41 15.75 7.27 3.11
CA LYS A 41 15.58 7.76 1.73
C LYS A 41 16.62 8.77 1.26
N LYS A 42 17.03 9.72 2.13
CA LYS A 42 18.09 10.69 1.85
C LYS A 42 19.48 10.06 2.03
N PRO A 43 19.80 9.43 3.18
CA PRO A 43 21.09 8.73 3.35
C PRO A 43 21.42 7.71 2.27
N LEU A 44 20.44 7.02 1.69
CA LEU A 44 20.67 6.03 0.62
C LEU A 44 21.29 6.64 -0.63
N GLN A 45 21.14 7.94 -0.88
CA GLN A 45 21.79 8.60 -2.01
C GLN A 45 23.32 8.56 -1.89
N SER A 46 23.87 8.66 -0.68
CA SER A 46 25.31 8.52 -0.43
C SER A 46 25.73 7.09 -0.13
N LEU A 47 24.94 6.36 0.66
CA LEU A 47 25.29 5.00 1.12
C LEU A 47 25.10 3.92 0.05
N ALA A 48 24.15 4.12 -0.87
CA ALA A 48 23.80 3.15 -1.91
C ALA A 48 23.25 3.84 -3.18
N PRO A 49 24.06 4.68 -3.87
CA PRO A 49 23.60 5.49 -5.00
C PRO A 49 23.01 4.67 -6.14
N LYS A 50 23.54 3.46 -6.40
CA LYS A 50 22.99 2.54 -7.42
C LYS A 50 21.55 2.14 -7.13
N PHE A 51 21.21 1.90 -5.86
CA PHE A 51 19.85 1.57 -5.45
C PHE A 51 18.96 2.82 -5.48
N SER A 52 19.45 3.92 -4.91
CA SER A 52 18.65 5.15 -4.75
C SER A 52 18.27 5.81 -6.09
N ASN A 53 19.21 5.86 -7.03
CA ASN A 53 19.05 6.56 -8.31
C ASN A 53 18.51 5.68 -9.44
N ALA A 54 18.46 4.36 -9.27
CA ALA A 54 17.94 3.48 -10.30
C ALA A 54 16.43 3.67 -10.49
N ILE A 55 16.01 3.76 -11.74
CA ILE A 55 14.59 3.81 -12.14
C ILE A 55 14.01 2.38 -12.14
N ALA A 56 14.03 1.74 -10.97
CA ALA A 56 13.73 0.32 -10.80
C ALA A 56 12.37 0.04 -10.15
N PHE A 57 11.80 1.03 -9.46
CA PHE A 57 10.53 0.90 -8.75
C PHE A 57 9.37 1.22 -9.66
N LYS A 58 8.24 0.53 -9.49
CA LYS A 58 7.03 0.74 -10.29
C LYS A 58 5.94 1.36 -9.43
N THR A 59 5.23 2.35 -9.97
CA THR A 59 4.01 2.88 -9.41
C THR A 59 2.89 2.86 -10.45
N GLY A 60 1.64 2.80 -10.00
CA GLY A 60 0.47 2.73 -10.87
C GLY A 60 -0.65 3.56 -10.27
N VAL A 61 -1.40 4.22 -11.15
CA VAL A 61 -2.63 4.94 -10.81
C VAL A 61 -3.73 4.54 -11.79
N PRO A 62 -5.01 4.61 -11.39
CA PRO A 62 -6.13 4.35 -12.29
C PRO A 62 -6.13 5.30 -13.49
N ALA A 63 -6.72 4.86 -14.60
CA ALA A 63 -6.91 5.71 -15.77
C ALA A 63 -7.73 6.97 -15.43
N LYS A 64 -7.42 8.12 -16.05
CA LYS A 64 -8.12 9.40 -15.79
C LYS A 64 -9.64 9.30 -15.96
N LYS A 65 -10.12 8.47 -16.90
CA LYS A 65 -11.56 8.21 -17.10
C LYS A 65 -12.22 7.54 -15.89
N VAL A 66 -11.53 6.60 -15.23
CA VAL A 66 -12.00 5.95 -13.99
C VAL A 66 -12.09 7.00 -12.87
N LEU A 67 -11.05 7.81 -12.71
CA LEU A 67 -11.04 8.89 -11.70
C LEU A 67 -12.17 9.91 -11.92
N LYS A 68 -12.50 10.22 -13.18
CA LYS A 68 -13.60 11.13 -13.52
C LYS A 68 -14.96 10.50 -13.20
N ALA A 69 -15.14 9.21 -13.51
CA ALA A 69 -16.38 8.49 -13.25
C ALA A 69 -16.63 8.23 -11.76
N ALA A 70 -15.58 8.11 -10.95
CA ALA A 70 -15.69 7.90 -9.50
C ALA A 70 -15.98 9.19 -8.69
N ARG A 71 -16.04 10.36 -9.33
CA ARG A 71 -16.29 11.64 -8.62
C ARG A 71 -17.69 11.64 -8.00
N GLY A 72 -17.77 12.10 -6.75
CA GLY A 72 -19.05 12.15 -6.02
C GLY A 72 -19.48 10.80 -5.42
N HIS A 73 -18.60 9.79 -5.44
CA HIS A 73 -18.85 8.49 -4.85
C HIS A 73 -17.76 8.14 -3.84
N ASN A 74 -18.08 7.24 -2.90
CA ASN A 74 -17.05 6.58 -2.10
C ASN A 74 -16.24 5.67 -3.04
N TYR A 75 -14.92 5.71 -2.91
CA TYR A 75 -14.06 4.81 -3.67
C TYR A 75 -12.74 4.56 -2.97
N VAL A 76 -12.11 3.43 -3.31
CA VAL A 76 -10.75 3.09 -2.93
C VAL A 76 -10.02 2.57 -4.16
N PHE A 77 -8.89 3.17 -4.50
CA PHE A 77 -8.00 2.74 -5.58
C PHE A 77 -6.62 2.45 -5.03
N CYS A 78 -6.19 1.20 -5.15
CA CYS A 78 -4.88 0.71 -4.75
C CYS A 78 -4.32 -0.15 -5.89
N TYR A 79 -3.35 0.39 -6.63
CA TYR A 79 -2.75 -0.28 -7.79
C TYR A 79 -1.33 -0.72 -7.42
N LEU A 80 -1.06 -2.02 -7.59
CA LEU A 80 0.13 -2.68 -7.05
C LEU A 80 0.90 -3.36 -8.19
N PRO A 81 1.64 -2.60 -9.03
CA PRO A 81 2.34 -3.18 -10.18
C PRO A 81 3.30 -4.31 -9.78
N GLY A 82 3.22 -5.44 -10.48
CA GLY A 82 3.97 -6.65 -10.14
C GLY A 82 3.38 -7.48 -9.00
N GLY A 83 2.21 -7.07 -8.48
CA GLY A 83 1.42 -7.84 -7.55
C GLY A 83 1.97 -7.93 -6.13
N VAL A 84 1.11 -8.40 -5.23
CA VAL A 84 1.44 -8.81 -3.86
C VAL A 84 1.11 -10.29 -3.73
N ILE A 85 2.07 -11.06 -3.25
CA ILE A 85 1.84 -12.47 -2.89
C ILE A 85 0.99 -12.52 -1.61
N THR A 86 -0.10 -13.27 -1.65
CA THR A 86 -0.99 -13.43 -0.49
C THR A 86 -1.51 -14.86 -0.35
N TYR A 87 -1.92 -15.18 0.88
CA TYR A 87 -2.48 -16.47 1.29
C TYR A 87 -4.02 -16.47 1.27
N ALA A 88 -4.65 -15.45 0.69
CA ALA A 88 -6.09 -15.44 0.45
C ALA A 88 -6.59 -16.54 -0.51
N SER A 89 -5.70 -17.40 -1.05
CA SER A 89 -6.09 -18.66 -1.69
C SER A 89 -6.96 -19.56 -0.80
N LYS A 90 -7.04 -19.29 0.51
CA LYS A 90 -7.87 -19.99 1.48
C LYS A 90 -9.18 -19.28 1.87
N GLY A 91 -9.61 -18.20 1.20
CA GLY A 91 -10.83 -17.49 1.61
C GLY A 91 -11.18 -16.20 0.84
N HIS A 92 -11.70 -15.20 1.57
CA HIS A 92 -12.22 -13.95 1.02
C HIS A 92 -11.13 -13.07 0.37
N LEU A 93 -11.31 -12.74 -0.92
CA LEU A 93 -10.39 -11.90 -1.69
C LEU A 93 -10.42 -10.43 -1.24
N ALA A 94 -11.62 -9.90 -1.01
CA ALA A 94 -11.79 -8.57 -0.47
C ALA A 94 -13.15 -8.42 0.23
N SER A 95 -13.21 -7.50 1.18
CA SER A 95 -14.45 -7.01 1.79
C SER A 95 -14.26 -5.57 2.27
N GLY A 96 -15.35 -4.86 2.54
CA GLY A 96 -15.29 -3.50 3.07
C GLY A 96 -16.67 -2.86 3.15
N PRO A 97 -16.73 -1.60 3.62
CA PRO A 97 -17.97 -0.83 3.64
C PRO A 97 -18.63 -0.73 2.27
N GLY A 98 -19.95 -0.91 2.19
CA GLY A 98 -20.71 -0.80 0.95
C GLY A 98 -20.66 -2.06 0.06
N MET A 99 -20.21 -3.20 0.59
CA MET A 99 -20.17 -4.50 -0.12
C MET A 99 -21.14 -5.55 0.46
N GLY A 100 -21.97 -5.18 1.45
CA GLY A 100 -22.96 -6.09 2.05
C GLY A 100 -24.17 -6.32 1.14
N GLU A 101 -24.93 -7.38 1.40
CA GLU A 101 -26.15 -7.72 0.63
C GLU A 101 -27.23 -6.63 0.69
N SER A 102 -27.23 -5.82 1.76
CA SER A 102 -28.14 -4.69 1.97
C SER A 102 -27.59 -3.35 1.49
N ASP A 103 -26.33 -3.32 1.03
CA ASP A 103 -25.71 -2.10 0.54
C ASP A 103 -26.11 -1.87 -0.93
N GLY A 104 -26.12 -0.61 -1.37
CA GLY A 104 -26.41 -0.26 -2.75
C GLY A 104 -25.38 -0.80 -3.74
N ASP A 105 -25.63 -0.55 -5.02
CA ASP A 105 -24.76 -0.90 -6.13
C ASP A 105 -23.29 -0.49 -5.94
N PHE A 106 -22.37 -1.40 -6.28
CA PHE A 106 -20.92 -1.14 -6.27
C PHE A 106 -20.20 -1.79 -7.46
N THR A 107 -19.03 -1.26 -7.78
CA THR A 107 -18.09 -1.84 -8.75
C THR A 107 -16.82 -2.25 -8.04
N LEU A 108 -16.42 -3.51 -8.23
CA LEU A 108 -15.18 -4.06 -7.71
C LEU A 108 -14.27 -4.53 -8.86
N GLY A 109 -13.03 -4.04 -8.88
CA GLY A 109 -11.97 -4.47 -9.77
C GLY A 109 -10.79 -5.04 -8.98
N ILE A 110 -10.55 -6.34 -9.10
CA ILE A 110 -9.40 -7.03 -8.51
C ILE A 110 -8.67 -7.77 -9.62
N ALA A 111 -7.35 -7.59 -9.71
CA ALA A 111 -6.51 -8.39 -10.60
C ALA A 111 -5.95 -9.57 -9.79
N VAL A 112 -6.38 -10.79 -10.12
CA VAL A 112 -5.95 -12.02 -9.46
C VAL A 112 -5.16 -12.86 -10.44
N LYS A 113 -3.95 -13.28 -10.05
CA LYS A 113 -3.16 -14.25 -10.78
C LYS A 113 -2.87 -15.44 -9.87
N PRO A 114 -3.43 -16.63 -10.15
CA PRO A 114 -3.12 -17.82 -9.36
C PRO A 114 -1.68 -18.27 -9.59
N THR A 115 -1.04 -18.78 -8.53
CA THR A 115 0.21 -19.53 -8.59
C THR A 115 -0.02 -20.95 -8.05
N ALA A 116 1.01 -21.81 -8.05
CA ALA A 116 0.86 -23.20 -7.61
C ALA A 116 0.38 -23.38 -6.16
N SER A 117 0.66 -22.41 -5.27
CA SER A 117 0.31 -22.48 -3.85
C SER A 117 -0.23 -21.17 -3.26
N GLN A 118 -0.22 -20.08 -4.03
CA GLN A 118 -0.55 -18.73 -3.57
C GLN A 118 -1.36 -18.00 -4.64
N ILE A 119 -1.85 -16.81 -4.31
CA ILE A 119 -2.38 -15.88 -5.30
C ILE A 119 -1.58 -14.60 -5.28
N GLU A 120 -1.44 -13.99 -6.44
CA GLU A 120 -0.85 -12.66 -6.62
C GLU A 120 -2.00 -11.68 -6.90
N LEU A 121 -2.12 -10.62 -6.09
CA LEU A 121 -3.10 -9.56 -6.29
C LEU A 121 -2.43 -8.29 -6.82
N GLY A 122 -2.83 -7.85 -8.02
CA GLY A 122 -2.22 -6.72 -8.74
C GLY A 122 -2.91 -5.37 -8.54
N LYS A 123 -4.17 -5.35 -8.11
CA LYS A 123 -4.93 -4.12 -7.83
C LYS A 123 -6.13 -4.42 -6.96
N PHE A 124 -6.60 -3.39 -6.27
CA PHE A 124 -7.88 -3.31 -5.60
C PHE A 124 -8.53 -1.98 -5.95
N ALA A 125 -9.69 -2.03 -6.61
CA ALA A 125 -10.48 -0.87 -6.97
C ALA A 125 -11.93 -1.09 -6.53
N LEU A 126 -12.43 -0.27 -5.62
CA LEU A 126 -13.83 -0.24 -5.21
C LEU A 126 -14.42 1.12 -5.51
N VAL A 127 -15.63 1.15 -6.06
CA VAL A 127 -16.43 2.37 -6.19
C VAL A 127 -17.86 2.04 -5.77
N SER A 128 -18.47 2.86 -4.89
CA SER A 128 -19.86 2.70 -4.45
C SER A 128 -20.86 3.22 -5.50
N THR A 129 -20.73 2.71 -6.72
CA THR A 129 -21.70 2.82 -7.81
C THR A 129 -21.40 1.77 -8.88
N SER A 130 -22.38 1.46 -9.73
CA SER A 130 -22.24 0.57 -10.87
C SER A 130 -21.60 1.29 -12.07
N PHE A 131 -20.44 0.81 -12.52
CA PHE A 131 -19.82 1.26 -13.76
C PHE A 131 -20.35 0.46 -14.95
N ASP A 132 -20.43 1.11 -16.11
CA ASP A 132 -20.73 0.43 -17.36
C ASP A 132 -19.53 -0.41 -17.87
N GLN A 133 -19.77 -1.29 -18.85
CA GLN A 133 -18.75 -2.17 -19.40
C GLN A 133 -17.47 -1.45 -19.89
N PRO A 134 -17.55 -0.31 -20.61
CA PRO A 134 -16.36 0.48 -20.97
C PRO A 134 -15.53 0.97 -19.78
N LEU A 135 -16.17 1.36 -18.68
CA LEU A 135 -15.50 1.79 -17.44
C LEU A 135 -14.99 0.61 -16.62
N ILE A 136 -15.69 -0.52 -16.59
CA ILE A 136 -15.19 -1.76 -15.95
C ILE A 136 -13.88 -2.19 -16.62
N LYS A 137 -13.83 -2.25 -17.96
CA LYS A 137 -12.59 -2.53 -18.70
C LYS A 137 -11.50 -1.49 -18.45
N ALA A 138 -11.88 -0.24 -18.16
CA ALA A 138 -10.92 0.81 -17.82
C ALA A 138 -10.20 0.55 -16.49
N LEU A 139 -10.80 -0.19 -15.56
CA LEU A 139 -10.16 -0.59 -14.31
C LEU A 139 -8.97 -1.53 -14.54
N ASP A 140 -8.91 -2.24 -15.67
CA ASP A 140 -7.76 -3.05 -16.07
C ASP A 140 -6.58 -2.22 -16.56
N SER A 141 -6.84 -0.98 -17.00
CA SER A 141 -5.81 -0.09 -17.50
C SER A 141 -5.05 0.56 -16.35
N VAL A 142 -3.78 0.19 -16.19
CA VAL A 142 -2.84 0.80 -15.24
C VAL A 142 -1.78 1.57 -16.00
N ALA A 143 -1.67 2.88 -15.74
CA ALA A 143 -0.51 3.64 -16.21
C ALA A 143 0.67 3.34 -15.28
N VAL A 144 1.47 2.32 -15.63
CA VAL A 144 2.64 1.93 -14.84
C VAL A 144 3.81 2.84 -15.21
N THR A 145 4.30 3.59 -14.22
CA THR A 145 5.48 4.44 -14.35
C THR A 145 6.62 3.85 -13.53
N ARG A 146 7.83 3.83 -14.10
CA ARG A 146 9.04 3.50 -13.34
C ARG A 146 9.65 4.77 -12.75
N CYS A 147 10.18 4.67 -11.54
CA CYS A 147 10.70 5.81 -10.79
C CYS A 147 11.86 5.40 -9.86
N THR A 148 12.57 6.39 -9.34
CA THR A 148 13.63 6.18 -8.33
C THR A 148 13.03 5.80 -6.98
N PHE A 149 13.83 5.30 -6.03
CA PHE A 149 13.34 4.95 -4.69
C PHE A 149 12.65 6.15 -4.01
N MET A 150 13.27 7.33 -4.07
CA MET A 150 12.72 8.54 -3.45
C MET A 150 11.39 8.96 -4.08
N GLN A 151 11.30 8.94 -5.41
CA GLN A 151 10.06 9.24 -6.13
C GLN A 151 8.97 8.21 -5.81
N TRP A 152 9.33 6.93 -5.76
CA TRP A 152 8.40 5.84 -5.45
C TRP A 152 7.83 5.95 -4.04
N MET A 153 8.66 6.25 -3.04
CA MET A 153 8.23 6.48 -1.65
C MET A 153 7.22 7.62 -1.53
N GLY A 154 7.43 8.70 -2.31
CA GLY A 154 6.52 9.85 -2.37
C GLY A 154 5.30 9.65 -3.28
N ALA A 155 5.31 8.63 -4.16
CA ALA A 155 4.22 8.36 -5.07
C ALA A 155 3.01 7.75 -4.34
N GLU A 156 1.83 7.97 -4.92
CA GLU A 156 0.56 7.42 -4.46
C GLU A 156 0.65 5.89 -4.30
N ALA A 157 0.27 5.40 -3.13
CA ALA A 157 0.07 3.98 -2.83
C ALA A 157 -1.40 3.62 -2.92
N VAL A 158 -2.24 4.53 -2.42
CA VAL A 158 -3.69 4.39 -2.37
C VAL A 158 -4.34 5.76 -2.49
N ARG A 159 -5.50 5.80 -3.14
CA ARG A 159 -6.38 6.96 -3.13
C ARG A 159 -7.75 6.53 -2.65
N VAL A 160 -8.33 7.36 -1.80
CA VAL A 160 -9.60 7.08 -1.18
C VAL A 160 -10.49 8.31 -1.25
N ALA A 161 -11.77 8.10 -1.54
CA ALA A 161 -12.81 9.07 -1.28
C ALA A 161 -13.80 8.49 -0.29
N PHE A 162 -14.04 9.24 0.78
CA PHE A 162 -14.96 8.87 1.84
C PHE A 162 -15.72 10.12 2.30
N GLN A 163 -16.93 9.93 2.82
CA GLN A 163 -17.67 11.04 3.41
C GLN A 163 -17.03 11.45 4.73
N ASN A 164 -16.72 12.74 4.88
CA ASN A 164 -16.28 13.27 6.15
C ASN A 164 -17.49 13.28 7.11
N PRO A 165 -17.43 12.61 8.28
CA PRO A 165 -18.53 12.60 9.24
C PRO A 165 -18.97 14.00 9.70
N LYS A 166 -18.05 14.99 9.63
CA LYS A 166 -18.29 16.37 10.03
C LYS A 166 -18.95 17.24 8.95
N GLU A 167 -18.86 16.83 7.68
CA GLU A 167 -19.35 17.62 6.53
C GLU A 167 -20.31 16.76 5.71
N LYS A 168 -21.58 16.70 6.14
CA LYS A 168 -22.61 15.87 5.51
C LYS A 168 -22.72 16.15 4.02
N GLY A 169 -22.53 15.10 3.22
CA GLY A 169 -22.73 15.12 1.76
C GLY A 169 -21.49 15.52 0.95
N GLN A 170 -20.37 15.88 1.59
CA GLN A 170 -19.11 16.12 0.88
C GLN A 170 -18.18 14.91 0.99
N TYR A 171 -17.64 14.49 -0.15
CA TYR A 171 -16.63 13.44 -0.24
C TYR A 171 -15.25 14.08 -0.18
N GLU A 172 -14.48 13.72 0.83
CA GLU A 172 -13.07 14.07 0.91
C GLU A 172 -12.27 13.07 0.07
N THR A 173 -11.49 13.57 -0.89
CA THR A 173 -10.58 12.74 -1.69
C THR A 173 -9.15 12.91 -1.22
N VAL A 174 -8.53 11.82 -0.77
CA VAL A 174 -7.15 11.81 -0.27
C VAL A 174 -6.31 10.83 -1.09
N ALA A 175 -5.19 11.31 -1.64
CA ALA A 175 -4.15 10.47 -2.21
C ALA A 175 -3.02 10.31 -1.18
N ILE A 176 -2.72 9.07 -0.80
CA ILE A 176 -1.78 8.76 0.28
C ILE A 176 -0.53 8.13 -0.33
N SER A 177 0.64 8.67 0.00
CA SER A 177 1.92 8.14 -0.44
C SER A 177 2.31 6.89 0.35
N ARG A 178 3.25 6.09 -0.20
CA ARG A 178 3.81 4.92 0.51
C ARG A 178 4.44 5.32 1.84
N GLU A 179 5.22 6.41 1.83
CA GLU A 179 5.80 6.97 3.05
C GLU A 179 4.73 7.29 4.10
N MET A 180 3.59 7.85 3.68
CA MET A 180 2.53 8.20 4.63
C MET A 180 1.77 7.00 5.17
N VAL A 181 1.49 6.00 4.33
CA VAL A 181 0.94 4.72 4.81
C VAL A 181 1.86 4.10 5.87
N ILE A 182 3.17 4.01 5.62
CA ILE A 182 4.13 3.45 6.58
C ILE A 182 4.11 4.22 7.90
N LYS A 183 4.26 5.55 7.85
CA LYS A 183 4.34 6.36 9.07
C LYS A 183 3.06 6.34 9.87
N ARG A 184 1.89 6.44 9.21
CA ARG A 184 0.61 6.43 9.92
C ARG A 184 0.32 5.06 10.48
N VAL A 185 0.43 3.97 9.73
CA VAL A 185 0.17 2.62 10.28
C VAL A 185 1.06 2.32 11.50
N ALA A 186 2.34 2.71 11.46
CA ALA A 186 3.26 2.56 12.58
C ALA A 186 2.92 3.44 13.81
N ASN A 187 2.13 4.50 13.65
CA ASN A 187 1.73 5.41 14.73
C ASN A 187 0.29 5.15 15.23
N THR A 188 -0.63 4.79 14.32
CA THR A 188 -2.07 4.67 14.56
C THR A 188 -2.43 3.57 15.56
N LEU A 189 -1.53 2.61 15.80
CA LEU A 189 -1.76 1.48 16.72
C LEU A 189 -0.94 1.53 18.00
N ASP A 190 0.01 2.47 18.11
CA ASP A 190 0.86 2.67 19.29
C ASP A 190 0.30 3.77 20.23
N GLY A 191 -0.86 4.36 19.89
CA GLY A 191 -1.33 5.62 20.45
C GLY A 191 -2.75 5.58 21.03
N SER A 192 -3.00 4.77 22.05
CA SER A 192 -4.06 5.03 23.03
C SER A 192 -3.70 6.16 24.03
N HIS A 193 -2.70 6.98 23.70
CA HIS A 193 -2.41 8.23 24.39
C HIS A 193 -2.84 9.45 23.54
N PRO A 194 -3.61 10.38 24.13
CA PRO A 194 -4.20 11.51 23.42
C PRO A 194 -3.11 12.48 22.97
N SER A 195 -3.13 12.86 21.69
CA SER A 195 -2.82 14.19 21.12
C SER A 195 -1.74 15.10 21.75
N ALA A 196 -0.77 14.60 22.51
CA ALA A 196 0.13 15.42 23.33
C ALA A 196 1.57 15.49 22.83
N ALA A 197 1.92 14.80 21.73
CA ALA A 197 3.26 14.82 21.18
C ALA A 197 3.30 15.38 19.75
N GLY A 198 3.04 16.68 19.62
CA GLY A 198 3.68 17.60 18.66
C GLY A 198 3.92 17.16 17.21
N GLY A 199 3.12 16.25 16.65
CA GLY A 199 3.15 15.95 15.22
C GLY A 199 2.71 17.17 14.41
N SER A 200 3.32 17.38 13.24
CA SER A 200 2.88 18.46 12.35
C SER A 200 1.40 18.27 11.99
N ASP A 201 0.60 19.34 11.93
CA ASP A 201 -0.85 19.25 11.63
C ASP A 201 -1.14 18.44 10.36
N VAL A 202 -0.22 18.47 9.39
CA VAL A 202 -0.29 17.70 8.13
C VAL A 202 -0.27 16.19 8.38
N ASP A 203 0.52 15.69 9.34
CA ASP A 203 0.59 14.26 9.62
C ASP A 203 -0.73 13.74 10.22
N ASN A 204 -1.46 14.57 10.98
CA ASN A 204 -2.74 14.20 11.59
C ASN A 204 -3.88 14.16 10.55
N THR A 205 -3.75 14.86 9.41
CA THR A 205 -4.77 14.81 8.34
C THR A 205 -4.93 13.42 7.71
N PHE A 206 -3.91 12.57 7.82
CA PHE A 206 -3.94 11.22 7.26
C PHE A 206 -4.51 10.16 8.21
N ASP A 207 -4.88 10.51 9.45
CA ASP A 207 -5.44 9.53 10.39
C ASP A 207 -6.82 9.05 10.00
N ALA A 208 -7.73 9.97 9.75
CA ALA A 208 -9.09 9.64 9.30
C ALA A 208 -9.10 8.73 8.06
N PRO A 209 -8.36 9.05 6.96
CA PRO A 209 -8.34 8.17 5.80
C PRO A 209 -7.66 6.82 6.09
N ILE A 210 -6.62 6.75 6.92
CA ILE A 210 -5.99 5.46 7.28
C ILE A 210 -6.92 4.60 8.12
N HIS A 211 -7.61 5.17 9.11
CA HIS A 211 -8.65 4.47 9.88
C HIS A 211 -9.81 4.00 9.00
N HIS A 212 -10.21 4.80 8.02
CA HIS A 212 -11.20 4.38 7.04
C HIS A 212 -10.69 3.19 6.21
N LEU A 213 -9.42 3.25 5.76
CA LEU A 213 -8.81 2.16 4.99
C LEU A 213 -8.66 0.85 5.78
N LEU A 214 -8.54 0.90 7.12
CA LEU A 214 -8.50 -0.30 7.97
C LEU A 214 -9.81 -1.11 7.95
N GLN A 215 -10.92 -0.51 7.50
CA GLN A 215 -12.21 -1.19 7.35
C GLN A 215 -12.28 -2.09 6.12
N TYR A 216 -11.35 -1.94 5.17
CA TYR A 216 -11.27 -2.75 3.97
C TYR A 216 -10.31 -3.91 4.19
N GLN A 217 -10.77 -5.13 3.91
CA GLN A 217 -9.93 -6.32 3.87
C GLN A 217 -9.55 -6.60 2.42
N VAL A 218 -8.26 -6.85 2.16
CA VAL A 218 -7.76 -7.28 0.85
C VAL A 218 -6.76 -8.39 1.08
N GLY A 219 -6.96 -9.50 0.38
CA GLY A 219 -6.12 -10.68 0.55
C GLY A 219 -6.15 -11.23 1.99
N GLY A 220 -7.22 -11.00 2.76
CA GLY A 220 -7.36 -11.50 4.13
C GLY A 220 -6.71 -10.65 5.24
N VAL A 221 -6.19 -9.47 4.93
CA VAL A 221 -5.70 -8.49 5.93
C VAL A 221 -6.25 -7.09 5.63
N PRO A 222 -6.26 -6.17 6.61
CA PRO A 222 -6.61 -4.78 6.35
C PRO A 222 -5.75 -4.16 5.25
N LEU A 223 -6.37 -3.37 4.37
CA LEU A 223 -5.73 -2.81 3.18
C LEU A 223 -4.41 -2.04 3.47
N PRO A 224 -4.29 -1.22 4.53
CA PRO A 224 -3.01 -0.59 4.85
C PRO A 224 -1.87 -1.60 5.05
N TYR A 225 -2.13 -2.72 5.73
CA TYR A 225 -1.13 -3.78 5.90
C TYR A 225 -0.82 -4.51 4.60
N PHE A 226 -1.83 -4.71 3.75
CA PHE A 226 -1.62 -5.26 2.42
C PHE A 226 -0.67 -4.38 1.57
N ILE A 227 -0.80 -3.06 1.70
CA ILE A 227 0.11 -2.09 1.07
C ILE A 227 1.51 -2.20 1.66
N LEU A 228 1.66 -2.39 2.98
CA LEU A 228 2.98 -2.57 3.61
C LEU A 228 3.69 -3.84 3.11
N LEU A 229 2.97 -4.95 2.94
CA LEU A 229 3.51 -6.16 2.32
C LEU A 229 4.05 -5.86 0.92
N LYS A 230 3.32 -5.10 0.11
CA LYS A 230 3.79 -4.68 -1.22
C LYS A 230 5.08 -3.87 -1.13
N ILE A 231 5.11 -2.87 -0.26
CA ILE A 231 6.25 -1.96 -0.12
C ILE A 231 7.50 -2.76 0.27
N ALA A 232 7.38 -3.67 1.25
CA ALA A 232 8.47 -4.53 1.67
C ALA A 232 8.95 -5.44 0.53
N GLN A 233 8.03 -6.09 -0.18
CA GLN A 233 8.33 -6.93 -1.33
C GLN A 233 9.11 -6.16 -2.41
N ASP A 234 8.65 -4.98 -2.79
CA ASP A 234 9.31 -4.14 -3.81
C ASP A 234 10.73 -3.73 -3.40
N ILE A 235 10.93 -3.34 -2.14
CA ILE A 235 12.26 -3.01 -1.60
C ILE A 235 13.17 -4.23 -1.69
N LEU A 236 12.72 -5.41 -1.25
CA LEU A 236 13.51 -6.63 -1.25
C LEU A 236 13.89 -7.07 -2.67
N GLU A 237 12.94 -7.07 -3.61
CA GLU A 237 13.16 -7.45 -5.01
C GLU A 237 14.13 -6.51 -5.75
N VAL A 238 14.04 -5.20 -5.51
CA VAL A 238 14.97 -4.23 -6.10
C VAL A 238 16.34 -4.32 -5.43
N SER A 239 16.37 -4.50 -4.11
CA SER A 239 17.61 -4.62 -3.33
C SER A 239 18.45 -5.82 -3.76
N GLN A 240 17.85 -6.98 -4.02
CA GLN A 240 18.59 -8.16 -4.51
C GLN A 240 19.40 -7.89 -5.77
N ARG A 241 18.93 -6.97 -6.63
CA ARG A 241 19.57 -6.63 -7.90
C ARG A 241 20.57 -5.49 -7.77
N LEU A 242 20.31 -4.52 -6.89
CA LEU A 242 21.03 -3.24 -6.87
C LEU A 242 21.87 -3.02 -5.61
N LEU A 243 21.55 -3.71 -4.52
CA LEU A 243 22.38 -3.84 -3.33
C LEU A 243 23.10 -5.18 -3.44
N VAL A 244 24.16 -5.24 -4.25
CA VAL A 244 25.01 -6.43 -4.31
C VAL A 244 25.50 -6.70 -2.89
N LEU A 245 25.06 -7.81 -2.31
CA LEU A 245 25.68 -8.39 -1.12
C LEU A 245 27.10 -8.77 -1.52
N ASN A 246 28.05 -7.85 -1.36
CA ASN A 246 29.47 -8.17 -1.42
C ASN A 246 29.75 -9.12 -0.25
N GLY A 247 29.58 -10.43 -0.49
CA GLY A 247 29.89 -11.48 0.47
C GLY A 247 29.04 -12.73 0.30
N LYS A 248 29.56 -13.67 -0.50
CA LYS A 248 29.26 -15.11 -0.60
C LYS A 248 28.28 -15.55 -1.69
N ALA A 249 28.83 -15.77 -2.87
CA ALA A 249 28.67 -17.07 -3.51
C ALA A 249 29.60 -18.06 -2.80
N THR A 250 29.02 -18.99 -2.05
CA THR A 250 29.58 -20.31 -1.70
C THR A 250 28.40 -21.23 -1.49
#